data_AF-A0A024UG13-F1
#
_entry.id   AF-A0A024UG13-F1
#
_cell.length_a   1.000
_cell.length_b   1.000
_cell.length_c   1.000
_cell.angle_alpha   90.00
_cell.angle_beta   90.00
_cell.angle_gamma   90.00
#
_symmetry.space_group_name_H-M   'P 1'
#
loop_
_entity.id
_entity.type
_entity.pdbx_description
1 polymer ?
#
loop_
_entity_poly.entity_id
_entity_poly.type
_entity_poly.pdbx_seq_one_letter_code
_entity_poly.pdbx_strand_id
1 'polypeptide(L)'
;MASQLVPNLYRALLRAAKEFHSYEVEHKCLYAAVRSGSLMPYDGIREDWKQEQSLRSLVDGMTPHETLAWVDLVAAIRSKFRATDVKLPVNERIDRAFSTLRLLGLHNDMVHCHNSKDLFTPKRRDALPMEVLFKVGDIVRVEGVGRGVVCSWHVPRLKYRKCTPKYTILPHIRPNPDSKSAADADDFGDRWRLYHVDETRVTLSRKASPVKNPSLLCYFDGFEGGRHVPCRSLAARYPDDDIDAPKKPAHIPSILDLQNAEEPDLVLYLQSADATVAHIARTVLEAKWMDDAGPTARRDLEAAMEVYATGNKAEGQRRMKAVIKMHPGYVSAVEMLAIAALDNGNAEQSLELFQRVVELKPFHLRGLSGLATSAAKLKRWDVAHASAAKLFRLDPTSSIAKRVLAKVDDAIYYLL
;
A
#
# COMPACT_ATOMS: atom_id res chain seq x y z
N MET A 1 -29.09 -14.74 37.35
CA MET A 1 -28.00 -13.85 36.89
C MET A 1 -27.42 -14.24 35.52
N ALA A 2 -27.24 -15.54 35.19
CA ALA A 2 -26.67 -15.97 33.89
C ALA A 2 -27.48 -15.57 32.63
N SER A 3 -28.81 -15.43 32.73
CA SER A 3 -29.71 -15.10 31.61
C SER A 3 -29.48 -13.71 30.98
N GLN A 4 -29.00 -12.72 31.76
CA GLN A 4 -28.70 -11.38 31.24
C GLN A 4 -27.22 -11.14 30.92
N LEU A 5 -26.33 -12.05 31.34
CA LEU A 5 -24.88 -11.89 31.16
C LEU A 5 -24.49 -11.83 29.68
N VAL A 6 -24.95 -12.80 28.88
CA VAL A 6 -24.60 -12.89 27.46
C VAL A 6 -25.11 -11.68 26.66
N PRO A 7 -26.38 -11.25 26.77
CA PRO A 7 -26.84 -10.02 26.12
C PRO A 7 -26.07 -8.77 26.55
N ASN A 8 -25.73 -8.63 27.83
CA ASN A 8 -25.00 -7.46 28.33
C ASN A 8 -23.55 -7.46 27.85
N LEU A 9 -22.87 -8.61 27.86
CA LEU A 9 -21.52 -8.77 27.34
C LEU A 9 -21.46 -8.49 25.84
N TYR A 10 -22.43 -8.98 25.06
CA TYR A 10 -22.54 -8.69 23.64
C TYR A 10 -22.70 -7.19 23.36
N ARG A 11 -23.55 -6.49 24.13
CA ARG A 11 -23.71 -5.02 24.02
C ARG A 11 -22.42 -4.27 24.39
N ALA A 12 -21.71 -4.71 25.44
CA ALA A 12 -20.46 -4.10 25.84
C ALA A 12 -19.38 -4.26 24.75
N LEU A 13 -19.26 -5.46 24.18
CA LEU A 13 -18.37 -5.73 23.05
C LEU A 13 -18.69 -4.85 21.84
N LEU A 14 -19.97 -4.74 21.45
CA LEU A 14 -20.35 -3.87 20.33
C LEU A 14 -20.01 -2.40 20.58
N ARG A 15 -20.12 -1.90 21.82
CA ARG A 15 -19.73 -0.53 22.16
C ARG A 15 -18.22 -0.32 22.03
N ALA A 16 -17.42 -1.19 22.66
CA ALA A 16 -15.96 -1.11 22.60
C ALA A 16 -15.45 -1.27 21.16
N ALA A 17 -16.05 -2.20 20.40
CA ALA A 17 -15.72 -2.42 19.00
C ALA A 17 -16.13 -1.27 18.08
N LYS A 18 -17.22 -0.56 18.40
CA LYS A 18 -17.62 0.64 17.65
C LYS A 18 -16.57 1.75 17.79
N GLU A 19 -16.05 1.94 19.00
CA GLU A 19 -15.00 2.91 19.29
C GLU A 19 -13.69 2.52 18.59
N PHE A 20 -13.27 1.25 18.69
CA PHE A 20 -12.16 0.69 17.91
C PHE A 20 -12.31 0.94 16.41
N HIS A 21 -13.48 0.63 15.84
CA HIS A 21 -13.77 0.85 14.43
C HIS A 21 -13.69 2.33 14.04
N SER A 22 -14.18 3.25 14.89
CA SER A 22 -14.03 4.70 14.64
C SER A 22 -12.55 5.09 14.56
N TYR A 23 -11.72 4.58 15.47
CA TYR A 23 -10.29 4.84 15.46
C TYR A 23 -9.58 4.31 14.22
N GLU A 24 -9.92 3.10 13.79
CA GLU A 24 -9.39 2.52 12.55
C GLU A 24 -9.77 3.36 11.32
N VAL A 25 -11.05 3.76 11.21
CA VAL A 25 -11.51 4.63 10.11
C VAL A 25 -10.79 5.99 10.10
N GLU A 26 -10.47 6.50 11.29
CA GLU A 26 -9.79 7.79 11.49
C GLU A 26 -8.25 7.69 11.46
N HIS A 27 -7.65 6.52 11.17
CA HIS A 27 -6.20 6.30 11.18
C HIS A 27 -5.54 6.52 12.56
N LYS A 28 -6.27 6.22 13.63
CA LYS A 28 -5.84 6.37 15.03
C LYS A 28 -5.49 5.02 15.65
N CYS A 29 -4.43 4.40 15.17
CA CYS A 29 -3.95 3.09 15.64
C CYS A 29 -2.42 3.07 15.65
N LEU A 30 -1.78 2.12 16.34
CA LEU A 30 -0.32 2.02 16.36
C LEU A 30 0.23 1.75 14.96
N TYR A 31 -0.48 0.94 14.15
CA TYR A 31 -0.14 0.73 12.74
C TYR A 31 0.00 2.05 11.97
N ALA A 32 -1.03 2.90 12.05
CA ALA A 32 -1.00 4.21 11.42
C ALA A 32 0.03 5.15 12.05
N ALA A 33 0.27 5.05 13.36
CA ALA A 33 1.23 5.88 14.08
C ALA A 33 2.69 5.61 13.64
N VAL A 34 3.04 4.33 13.47
CA VAL A 34 4.35 3.92 12.95
C VAL A 34 4.51 4.38 11.51
N ARG A 35 3.51 4.12 10.65
CA ARG A 35 3.56 4.49 9.23
C ARG A 35 3.57 6.00 8.97
N SER A 36 2.98 6.79 9.87
CA SER A 36 3.01 8.26 9.81
C SER A 36 4.25 8.89 10.45
N GLY A 37 5.19 8.07 10.97
CA GLY A 37 6.35 8.54 11.71
C GLY A 37 5.99 9.41 12.90
N SER A 38 4.83 9.18 13.52
CA SER A 38 4.37 9.93 14.69
C SER A 38 4.86 9.32 15.98
N LEU A 39 4.92 8.00 16.00
CA LEU A 39 5.27 7.24 17.17
C LEU A 39 6.78 7.25 17.40
N MET A 40 7.18 7.71 18.57
CA MET A 40 8.53 7.48 19.07
C MET A 40 8.60 6.08 19.68
N PRO A 41 9.71 5.33 19.52
CA PRO A 41 9.89 4.05 20.18
C PRO A 41 9.72 4.19 21.70
N TYR A 42 8.98 3.27 22.32
CA TYR A 42 8.78 3.19 23.76
C TYR A 42 8.81 1.73 24.24
N ASP A 43 9.01 1.53 25.53
CA ASP A 43 9.06 0.19 26.11
C ASP A 43 7.67 -0.47 26.10
N GLY A 44 7.57 -1.68 25.57
CA GLY A 44 6.29 -2.38 25.37
C GLY A 44 5.60 -2.16 24.01
N ILE A 45 6.17 -1.34 23.11
CA ILE A 45 5.58 -1.08 21.77
C ILE A 45 5.36 -2.35 20.95
N ARG A 46 6.22 -3.36 21.10
CA ARG A 46 6.12 -4.64 20.38
C ARG A 46 4.92 -5.45 20.86
N GLU A 47 4.68 -5.46 22.16
CA GLU A 47 3.57 -6.14 22.81
C GLU A 47 2.24 -5.48 22.43
N ASP A 48 2.17 -4.15 22.48
CA ASP A 48 0.97 -3.40 22.09
C ASP A 48 0.66 -3.58 20.60
N TRP A 49 1.69 -3.56 19.75
CA TRP A 49 1.55 -3.87 18.32
C TRP A 49 1.00 -5.28 18.08
N LYS A 50 1.55 -6.30 18.77
CA LYS A 50 1.07 -7.68 18.68
C LYS A 50 -0.40 -7.79 19.10
N GLN A 51 -0.80 -7.08 20.15
CA GLN A 51 -2.18 -7.07 20.61
C GLN A 51 -3.11 -6.44 19.57
N GLU A 52 -2.73 -5.31 18.98
CA GLU A 52 -3.48 -4.65 17.91
C GLU A 52 -3.60 -5.54 16.67
N GLN A 53 -2.52 -6.21 16.24
CA GLN A 53 -2.58 -7.16 15.13
C GLN A 53 -3.41 -8.40 15.47
N SER A 54 -3.37 -8.88 16.71
CA SER A 54 -4.21 -10.00 17.16
C SER A 54 -5.69 -9.63 17.18
N LEU A 55 -6.03 -8.38 17.54
CA LEU A 55 -7.39 -7.85 17.44
C LEU A 55 -7.87 -7.80 15.98
N ARG A 56 -7.00 -7.36 15.06
CA ARG A 56 -7.28 -7.37 13.62
C ARG A 56 -7.44 -8.79 13.08
N SER A 57 -6.62 -9.75 13.52
CA SER A 57 -6.71 -11.14 13.11
C SER A 57 -7.97 -11.84 13.65
N LEU A 58 -8.48 -11.44 14.81
CA LEU A 58 -9.69 -12.00 15.45
C LEU A 58 -10.98 -11.80 14.65
N VAL A 59 -10.96 -10.94 13.62
CA VAL A 59 -12.06 -10.74 12.66
C VAL A 59 -12.09 -11.82 11.56
N ASP A 60 -11.15 -12.77 11.58
CA ASP A 60 -11.03 -13.97 10.71
C ASP A 60 -11.19 -13.67 9.21
N GLY A 61 -10.04 -13.38 8.58
CA GLY A 61 -9.91 -13.17 7.14
C GLY A 61 -9.32 -11.80 6.75
N MET A 62 -9.07 -10.93 7.72
CA MET A 62 -8.59 -9.59 7.45
C MET A 62 -7.09 -9.57 7.14
N THR A 63 -6.77 -9.68 5.86
CA THR A 63 -5.71 -8.87 5.26
C THR A 63 -5.86 -7.40 5.69
N PRO A 64 -4.79 -6.59 5.68
CA PRO A 64 -4.86 -5.18 6.05
C PRO A 64 -5.69 -4.42 5.01
N HIS A 65 -7.00 -4.45 5.19
CA HIS A 65 -7.85 -3.40 4.69
C HIS A 65 -7.53 -2.17 5.53
N GLU A 66 -7.12 -1.07 4.88
CA GLU A 66 -7.01 0.23 5.56
C GLU A 66 -8.34 0.69 6.17
N THR A 67 -9.47 0.03 5.84
CA THR A 67 -10.78 0.28 6.42
C THR A 67 -11.46 -1.04 6.77
N LEU A 68 -11.53 -1.32 8.07
CA LEU A 68 -12.37 -2.38 8.64
C LEU A 68 -13.84 -2.08 8.35
N ALA A 69 -14.58 -2.93 7.65
CA ALA A 69 -16.02 -2.70 7.49
C ALA A 69 -16.75 -3.02 8.80
N TRP A 70 -17.66 -2.14 9.22
CA TRP A 70 -18.45 -2.35 10.45
C TRP A 70 -19.23 -3.68 10.43
N VAL A 71 -19.73 -4.08 9.26
CA VAL A 71 -20.49 -5.32 9.09
C VAL A 71 -19.64 -6.55 9.43
N ASP A 72 -18.38 -6.56 9.00
CA ASP A 72 -17.45 -7.68 9.25
C ASP A 72 -17.07 -7.76 10.72
N LEU A 73 -16.83 -6.61 11.37
CA LEU A 73 -16.56 -6.55 12.80
C LEU A 73 -17.76 -7.05 13.63
N VAL A 74 -18.98 -6.66 13.25
CA VAL A 74 -20.20 -7.16 13.89
C VAL A 74 -20.35 -8.67 13.69
N ALA A 75 -20.04 -9.17 12.49
CA ALA A 75 -20.07 -10.61 12.21
C ALA A 75 -19.06 -11.38 13.08
N ALA A 76 -17.84 -10.86 13.23
CA ALA A 76 -16.80 -11.43 14.08
C ALA A 76 -17.14 -11.43 15.56
N ILE A 77 -17.76 -10.37 16.08
CA ILE A 77 -18.23 -10.34 17.48
C ILE A 77 -19.38 -11.35 17.65
N ARG A 78 -20.31 -11.37 16.70
CA ARG A 78 -21.46 -12.27 16.73
C ARG A 78 -21.04 -13.74 16.63
N SER A 79 -19.98 -14.06 15.89
CA SER A 79 -19.48 -15.44 15.77
C SER A 79 -19.00 -15.99 17.11
N LYS A 80 -18.48 -15.15 18.02
CA LYS A 80 -18.09 -15.59 19.38
C LYS A 80 -19.27 -16.10 20.22
N PHE A 81 -20.50 -15.74 19.85
CA PHE A 81 -21.72 -16.16 20.54
C PHE A 81 -22.56 -17.18 19.74
N ARG A 82 -22.36 -17.30 18.42
CA ARG A 82 -23.10 -18.23 17.56
C ARG A 82 -22.46 -19.62 17.53
N ALA A 83 -23.30 -20.65 17.41
CA ALA A 83 -22.89 -22.05 17.40
C ALA A 83 -22.55 -22.60 16.00
N THR A 84 -22.40 -21.74 15.00
CA THR A 84 -22.39 -22.15 13.59
C THR A 84 -21.15 -22.92 13.15
N ASP A 85 -20.07 -22.94 13.94
CA ASP A 85 -18.99 -23.92 13.78
C ASP A 85 -18.37 -24.30 15.15
N VAL A 86 -18.27 -25.61 15.41
CA VAL A 86 -17.44 -26.28 16.45
C VAL A 86 -17.93 -26.29 17.93
N LYS A 87 -18.19 -27.52 18.42
CA LYS A 87 -17.85 -28.23 19.69
C LYS A 87 -17.48 -27.50 21.01
N LEU A 88 -17.45 -26.18 21.08
CA LEU A 88 -16.95 -25.42 22.25
C LEU A 88 -18.05 -25.23 23.31
N PRO A 89 -17.79 -25.54 24.59
CA PRO A 89 -18.72 -25.28 25.69
C PRO A 89 -19.08 -23.80 25.83
N VAL A 90 -20.28 -23.51 26.36
CA VAL A 90 -20.78 -22.12 26.54
C VAL A 90 -19.83 -21.27 27.39
N ASN A 91 -19.24 -21.83 28.45
CA ASN A 91 -18.32 -21.11 29.33
C ASN A 91 -17.06 -20.65 28.59
N GLU A 92 -16.47 -21.52 27.76
CA GLU A 92 -15.28 -21.17 26.99
C GLU A 92 -15.56 -20.05 25.97
N ARG A 93 -16.78 -20.00 25.42
CA ARG A 93 -17.20 -18.89 24.54
C ARG A 93 -17.33 -17.58 25.30
N ILE A 94 -17.87 -17.62 26.52
CA ILE A 94 -17.98 -16.47 27.40
C ILE A 94 -16.58 -15.97 27.79
N ASP A 95 -15.65 -16.86 28.13
CA ASP A 95 -14.27 -16.52 28.48
C ASP A 95 -13.53 -15.86 27.31
N ARG A 96 -13.71 -16.39 26.08
CA ARG A 96 -13.20 -15.74 24.86
C ARG A 96 -13.81 -14.37 24.62
N ALA A 97 -15.12 -14.21 24.87
CA ALA A 97 -15.81 -12.93 24.74
C ALA A 97 -15.28 -11.89 25.77
N PHE A 98 -15.04 -12.29 27.01
CA PHE A 98 -14.40 -11.43 28.02
C PHE A 98 -12.96 -11.07 27.64
N SER A 99 -12.19 -12.05 27.15
CA SER A 99 -10.81 -11.81 26.68
C SER A 99 -10.78 -10.80 25.53
N THR A 100 -11.72 -10.92 24.58
CA THR A 100 -11.88 -9.97 23.47
C THR A 100 -12.26 -8.58 23.98
N LEU A 101 -13.18 -8.49 24.94
CA LEU A 101 -13.59 -7.21 25.53
C LEU A 101 -12.41 -6.52 26.22
N ARG A 102 -11.60 -7.29 26.95
CA ARG A 102 -10.39 -6.77 27.61
C ARG A 102 -9.39 -6.23 26.58
N LEU A 103 -9.12 -6.96 25.50
CA LEU A 103 -8.21 -6.53 24.46
C LEU A 103 -8.70 -5.24 23.77
N LEU A 104 -9.99 -5.16 23.44
CA LEU A 104 -10.58 -3.93 22.87
C LEU A 104 -10.47 -2.74 23.83
N GLY A 105 -10.73 -2.96 25.12
CA GLY A 105 -10.60 -1.91 26.15
C GLY A 105 -9.16 -1.39 26.25
N LEU A 106 -8.18 -2.30 26.35
CA LEU A 106 -6.76 -1.94 26.41
C LEU A 106 -6.32 -1.14 25.17
N HIS A 107 -6.74 -1.56 23.99
CA HIS A 107 -6.44 -0.84 22.75
C HIS A 107 -7.09 0.55 22.73
N ASN A 108 -8.38 0.67 23.07
CA ASN A 108 -9.06 1.96 23.08
C ASN A 108 -8.42 2.92 24.09
N ASP A 109 -8.09 2.45 25.29
CA ASP A 109 -7.41 3.25 26.33
C ASP A 109 -6.03 3.72 25.86
N MET A 110 -5.28 2.85 25.19
CA MET A 110 -4.00 3.18 24.58
C MET A 110 -4.16 4.28 23.52
N VAL A 111 -5.11 4.14 22.60
CA VAL A 111 -5.37 5.16 21.56
C VAL A 111 -5.78 6.48 22.19
N HIS A 112 -6.66 6.48 23.21
CA HIS A 112 -7.04 7.66 23.99
C HIS A 112 -5.82 8.35 24.60
N CYS A 113 -4.90 7.61 25.22
CA CYS A 113 -3.67 8.14 25.82
C CYS A 113 -2.73 8.77 24.78
N HIS A 114 -2.65 8.20 23.57
CA HIS A 114 -1.86 8.80 22.49
C HIS A 114 -2.53 10.02 21.88
N ASN A 115 -3.86 10.01 21.77
CA ASN A 115 -4.63 11.13 21.25
C ASN A 115 -4.55 12.37 22.17
N SER A 116 -4.50 12.18 23.50
CA SER A 116 -4.30 13.29 24.45
C SER A 116 -2.91 13.94 24.35
N LYS A 117 -1.94 13.28 23.70
CA LYS A 117 -0.60 13.78 23.40
C LYS A 117 -0.47 14.34 21.98
N ASP A 118 -1.60 14.59 21.31
CA ASP A 118 -1.66 15.11 19.93
C ASP A 118 -0.93 14.24 18.89
N LEU A 119 -0.79 12.93 19.14
CA LEU A 119 -0.01 12.05 18.27
C LEU A 119 -0.59 11.96 16.85
N PHE A 120 -1.92 11.89 16.76
CA PHE A 120 -2.68 11.74 15.51
C PHE A 120 -3.19 13.07 14.94
N THR A 121 -2.84 14.20 15.56
CA THR A 121 -3.35 15.51 15.15
C THR A 121 -2.81 15.89 13.76
N PRO A 122 -3.68 16.21 12.77
CA PRO A 122 -3.23 16.63 11.45
C PRO A 122 -2.41 17.91 11.51
N LYS A 123 -1.29 17.93 10.78
CA LYS A 123 -0.41 19.09 10.64
C LYS A 123 -0.76 19.86 9.39
N ARG A 124 -1.34 21.05 9.57
CA ARG A 124 -1.71 21.94 8.48
C ARG A 124 -0.66 23.02 8.23
N ARG A 125 -0.42 23.34 6.96
CA ARG A 125 0.50 24.40 6.52
C ARG A 125 -0.11 25.78 6.72
N ASP A 126 -1.40 25.92 6.44
CA ASP A 126 -2.14 27.19 6.54
C ASP A 126 -2.14 27.81 7.94
N ALA A 127 -1.91 26.98 8.97
CA ALA A 127 -1.91 27.37 10.37
C ALA A 127 -0.50 27.71 10.92
N LEU A 128 0.52 27.82 10.06
CA LEU A 128 1.90 28.04 10.48
C LEU A 128 2.31 29.52 10.39
N PRO A 129 3.16 30.00 11.33
CA PRO A 129 3.68 31.36 11.30
C PRO A 129 4.76 31.59 10.22
N MET A 130 5.11 30.54 9.46
CA MET A 130 6.17 30.56 8.46
C MET A 130 5.95 29.49 7.39
N GLU A 131 6.56 29.71 6.23
CA GLU A 131 6.49 28.80 5.09
C GLU A 131 7.33 27.54 5.32
N VAL A 132 6.80 26.38 4.92
CA VAL A 132 7.51 25.10 4.90
C VAL A 132 7.82 24.82 3.44
N LEU A 133 9.08 24.86 3.02
CA LEU A 133 9.44 24.78 1.60
C LEU A 133 9.25 23.40 1.00
N PHE A 134 9.57 22.33 1.75
CA PHE A 134 9.53 20.96 1.23
C PHE A 134 8.29 20.21 1.69
N LYS A 135 7.70 19.42 0.79
CA LYS A 135 6.56 18.56 1.07
C LYS A 135 7.00 17.15 1.42
N VAL A 136 6.17 16.45 2.19
CA VAL A 136 6.31 15.01 2.39
C VAL A 136 6.31 14.31 1.03
N GLY A 137 7.24 13.38 0.84
CA GLY A 137 7.45 12.69 -0.43
C GLY A 137 8.41 13.36 -1.39
N ASP A 138 8.84 14.61 -1.14
CA ASP A 138 9.81 15.28 -1.98
C ASP A 138 11.18 14.63 -1.88
N ILE A 139 11.87 14.56 -3.03
CA ILE A 139 13.25 14.11 -3.08
C ILE A 139 14.16 15.30 -2.86
N VAL A 140 14.97 15.19 -1.82
CA VAL A 140 15.89 16.23 -1.39
C VAL A 140 17.34 15.73 -1.35
N ARG A 141 18.28 16.67 -1.39
CA ARG A 141 19.70 16.47 -1.14
C ARG A 141 20.06 17.17 0.16
N VAL A 142 20.66 16.40 1.06
CA VAL A 142 21.12 16.83 2.37
C VAL A 142 22.63 16.93 2.37
N GLU A 143 23.16 18.03 2.89
CA GLU A 143 24.60 18.21 3.06
C GLU A 143 25.20 17.14 3.98
N GLY A 144 26.21 16.42 3.48
CA GLY A 144 26.91 15.34 4.19
C GLY A 144 26.26 13.95 4.11
N VAL A 145 24.98 13.85 3.73
CA VAL A 145 24.27 12.55 3.62
C VAL A 145 24.03 12.18 2.15
N GLY A 146 23.72 13.17 1.31
CA GLY A 146 23.35 12.97 -0.08
C GLY A 146 21.84 12.95 -0.27
N ARG A 147 21.34 12.10 -1.16
CA ARG A 147 19.94 12.12 -1.59
C ARG A 147 19.05 11.37 -0.59
N GLY A 148 17.84 11.86 -0.37
CA GLY A 148 16.83 11.22 0.48
C GLY A 148 15.42 11.69 0.14
N VAL A 149 14.45 11.22 0.92
CA VAL A 149 13.04 11.62 0.83
C VAL A 149 12.59 12.26 2.14
N VAL A 150 11.76 13.30 2.05
CA VAL A 150 11.16 13.94 3.22
C VAL A 150 10.03 13.07 3.77
N CYS A 151 10.20 12.53 4.98
CA CYS A 151 9.18 11.72 5.65
C CYS A 151 8.27 12.56 6.54
N SER A 152 8.78 13.62 7.15
CA SER A 152 8.00 14.45 8.08
C SER A 152 8.62 15.83 8.23
N TRP A 153 7.80 16.80 8.62
CA TRP A 153 8.27 18.13 9.06
C TRP A 153 7.67 18.53 10.41
N HIS A 154 8.39 19.39 11.12
CA HIS A 154 7.99 19.99 12.38
C HIS A 154 8.51 21.42 12.50
N VAL A 155 7.63 22.33 12.92
CA VAL A 155 7.97 23.73 13.20
C VAL A 155 8.00 23.93 14.72
N PRO A 156 9.18 24.13 15.33
CA PRO A 156 9.27 24.35 16.77
C PRO A 156 8.60 25.66 17.17
N ARG A 157 7.68 25.62 18.14
CA ARG A 157 7.02 26.81 18.70
C ARG A 157 7.81 27.33 19.90
N LEU A 158 8.83 28.15 19.65
CA LEU A 158 9.56 28.85 20.71
C LEU A 158 9.11 30.32 20.76
N LYS A 159 8.71 30.80 21.95
CA LYS A 159 8.18 32.16 22.17
C LYS A 159 9.16 33.29 21.79
N TYR A 160 10.46 33.04 21.75
CA TYR A 160 11.48 34.09 21.71
C TYR A 160 12.60 33.87 20.67
N ARG A 161 12.44 32.93 19.72
CA ARG A 161 13.45 32.67 18.70
C ARG A 161 12.80 32.39 17.36
N LYS A 162 13.33 32.99 16.29
CA LYS A 162 13.02 32.57 14.91
C LYS A 162 13.50 31.12 14.75
N CYS A 163 12.58 30.18 14.80
CA CYS A 163 12.84 28.78 14.50
C CYS A 163 12.77 28.59 12.99
N THR A 164 13.59 27.71 12.44
CA THR A 164 13.42 27.19 11.08
C THR A 164 12.67 25.86 11.14
N PRO A 165 11.91 25.50 10.09
CA PRO A 165 11.33 24.18 9.96
C PRO A 165 12.43 23.11 10.04
N LYS A 166 12.11 22.02 10.74
CA LYS A 166 12.94 20.81 10.80
C LYS A 166 12.30 19.71 9.98
N TYR A 167 13.12 19.03 9.19
CA TYR A 167 12.71 17.92 8.34
C TYR A 167 13.31 16.62 8.82
N THR A 168 12.55 15.54 8.73
CA THR A 168 13.02 14.19 8.93
C THR A 168 13.16 13.53 7.57
N ILE A 169 14.36 13.04 7.27
CA ILE A 169 14.73 12.57 5.93
C ILE A 169 15.18 11.13 6.02
N LEU A 170 14.59 10.28 5.16
CA LEU A 170 15.07 8.92 4.95
C LEU A 170 16.09 8.92 3.81
N PRO A 171 17.35 8.53 4.05
CA PRO A 171 18.42 8.62 3.07
C PRO A 171 18.33 7.51 2.01
N HIS A 172 18.88 7.79 0.84
CA HIS A 172 19.17 6.79 -0.19
C HIS A 172 20.35 5.93 0.23
N ILE A 173 20.14 4.61 0.29
CA ILE A 173 21.19 3.66 0.57
C ILE A 173 22.08 3.55 -0.67
N ARG A 174 23.38 3.74 -0.48
CA ARG A 174 24.37 3.48 -1.52
C ARG A 174 24.88 2.05 -1.31
N PRO A 175 24.83 1.18 -2.34
CA PRO A 175 25.47 -0.12 -2.22
C PRO A 175 26.96 0.08 -1.98
N ASN A 176 27.53 -0.66 -1.02
CA ASN A 176 28.98 -0.65 -0.77
C ASN A 176 29.73 -1.08 -2.04
N PRO A 177 30.62 -0.24 -2.60
CA PRO A 177 31.35 -0.56 -3.83
C PRO A 177 32.27 -1.79 -3.71
N ASP A 178 32.71 -2.15 -2.50
CA ASP A 178 33.61 -3.30 -2.27
C ASP A 178 32.87 -4.63 -2.01
N SER A 179 31.53 -4.60 -2.02
CA SER A 179 30.73 -5.78 -1.76
C SER A 179 30.67 -6.71 -2.98
N LYS A 180 31.10 -7.97 -2.78
CA LYS A 180 31.03 -9.03 -3.79
C LYS A 180 29.62 -9.64 -3.95
N SER A 181 28.65 -9.28 -3.10
CA SER A 181 27.25 -9.73 -3.24
C SER A 181 26.24 -8.62 -2.90
N ALA A 182 25.06 -8.64 -3.55
CA ALA A 182 23.99 -7.68 -3.24
C ALA A 182 23.46 -7.80 -1.79
N ALA A 183 23.73 -8.91 -1.10
CA ALA A 183 23.36 -9.14 0.29
C ALA A 183 24.39 -8.56 1.30
N ASP A 184 25.67 -8.49 0.91
CA ASP A 184 26.76 -8.02 1.76
C ASP A 184 27.04 -6.51 1.60
N ALA A 185 26.37 -5.84 0.66
CA ALA A 185 26.59 -4.42 0.35
C ALA A 185 25.86 -3.45 1.29
N ASP A 186 25.11 -4.00 2.24
CA ASP A 186 23.92 -3.38 2.79
C ASP A 186 24.09 -3.28 4.31
N ASP A 187 24.88 -2.27 4.73
CA ASP A 187 25.15 -1.98 6.14
C ASP A 187 23.80 -1.85 6.89
N PHE A 188 23.52 -2.82 7.76
CA PHE A 188 22.23 -2.96 8.43
C PHE A 188 21.86 -1.74 9.27
N GLY A 189 22.86 -0.98 9.75
CA GLY A 189 22.66 0.19 10.61
C GLY A 189 22.00 1.38 9.93
N ASP A 190 22.26 1.60 8.63
CA ASP A 190 21.79 2.81 7.92
C ASP A 190 20.39 2.67 7.29
N ARG A 191 19.81 1.46 7.29
CA ARG A 191 18.48 1.21 6.69
C ARG A 191 17.38 2.01 7.38
N TRP A 192 17.38 1.98 8.72
CA TRP A 192 16.35 2.57 9.57
C TRP A 192 16.68 3.99 10.06
N ARG A 193 17.85 4.51 9.69
CA ARG A 193 18.34 5.76 10.24
C ARG A 193 17.63 6.95 9.60
N LEU A 194 16.78 7.61 10.39
CA LEU A 194 16.17 8.88 10.02
C LEU A 194 17.09 10.04 10.37
N TYR A 195 17.25 10.98 9.44
CA TYR A 195 18.07 12.18 9.63
C TYR A 195 17.18 13.38 9.92
N HIS A 196 17.40 14.01 11.08
CA HIS A 196 16.73 15.25 11.43
C HIS A 196 17.61 16.44 11.04
N VAL A 197 17.10 17.30 10.16
CA VAL A 197 17.89 18.37 9.55
C VAL A 197 17.09 19.66 9.51
N ASP A 198 17.77 20.78 9.74
CA ASP A 198 17.19 22.10 9.52
C ASP A 198 17.10 22.42 8.02
N GLU A 199 16.13 23.25 7.65
CA GLU A 199 15.87 23.67 6.27
C GLU A 199 17.10 24.14 5.48
N THR A 200 18.05 24.83 6.13
CA THR A 200 19.25 25.40 5.48
C THR A 200 20.19 24.37 4.87
N ARG A 201 20.11 23.11 5.33
CA ARG A 201 20.98 22.01 4.87
C ARG A 201 20.32 21.13 3.83
N VAL A 202 19.14 21.52 3.34
CA VAL A 202 18.29 20.72 2.46
C VAL A 202 18.04 21.48 1.17
N THR A 203 18.20 20.81 0.04
CA THR A 203 17.93 21.35 -1.30
C THR A 203 17.12 20.36 -2.12
N LEU A 204 16.32 20.82 -3.08
CA LEU A 204 15.57 19.93 -3.96
C LEU A 204 16.52 19.13 -4.87
N SER A 205 16.29 17.82 -5.02
CA SER A 205 17.11 16.99 -5.89
C SER A 205 16.80 17.26 -7.36
N ARG A 206 17.83 17.49 -8.18
CA ARG A 206 17.71 17.56 -9.65
C ARG A 206 17.30 16.22 -10.29
N LYS A 207 17.55 15.11 -9.60
CA LYS A 207 17.21 13.76 -10.06
C LYS A 207 15.90 13.31 -9.41
N ALA A 208 14.85 13.19 -10.22
CA ALA A 208 13.52 12.74 -9.81
C ALA A 208 13.34 11.22 -9.92
N SER A 209 14.41 10.41 -9.75
CA SER A 209 14.26 8.95 -9.70
C SER A 209 13.80 8.52 -8.30
N PRO A 210 13.28 7.30 -8.07
CA PRO A 210 12.93 6.83 -6.72
C PRO A 210 14.15 6.72 -5.80
N VAL A 211 13.98 6.94 -4.49
CA VAL A 211 14.99 6.63 -3.48
C VAL A 211 15.04 5.11 -3.28
N LYS A 212 16.22 4.55 -3.00
CA LYS A 212 16.39 3.12 -2.68
C LYS A 212 16.70 3.01 -1.20
N ASN A 213 15.70 2.60 -0.42
CA ASN A 213 15.84 2.29 0.99
C ASN A 213 14.68 1.35 1.38
N PRO A 214 14.93 0.18 1.98
CA PRO A 214 13.89 -0.76 2.40
C PRO A 214 12.84 -0.15 3.34
N SER A 215 13.23 0.80 4.20
CA SER A 215 12.32 1.47 5.14
C SER A 215 11.35 2.45 4.47
N LEU A 216 11.46 2.70 3.16
CA LEU A 216 10.44 3.44 2.40
C LEU A 216 9.06 2.81 2.52
N LEU A 217 9.03 1.48 2.63
CA LEU A 217 7.80 0.68 2.77
C LEU A 217 6.94 1.09 3.96
N CYS A 218 7.55 1.64 5.02
CA CYS A 218 6.84 2.09 6.20
C CYS A 218 6.07 3.39 5.95
N TYR A 219 6.56 4.26 5.05
CA TYR A 219 6.09 5.64 4.92
C TYR A 219 5.40 5.93 3.58
N PHE A 220 5.73 5.17 2.53
CA PHE A 220 5.33 5.49 1.15
C PHE A 220 4.82 4.27 0.41
N ASP A 221 3.77 4.50 -0.36
CA ASP A 221 3.06 3.46 -1.13
C ASP A 221 3.47 3.44 -2.60
N GLY A 222 4.38 4.32 -3.01
CA GLY A 222 4.92 4.30 -4.36
C GLY A 222 5.71 5.54 -4.73
N PHE A 223 5.86 5.75 -6.04
CA PHE A 223 6.59 6.87 -6.61
C PHE A 223 5.90 7.33 -7.90
N GLU A 224 5.38 8.56 -7.91
CA GLU A 224 4.60 9.13 -9.02
C GLU A 224 4.94 10.63 -9.16
N GLY A 225 4.99 11.14 -10.39
CA GLY A 225 5.25 12.57 -10.63
C GLY A 225 6.61 13.08 -10.09
N GLY A 226 7.59 12.20 -9.90
CA GLY A 226 8.89 12.57 -9.31
C GLY A 226 8.90 12.68 -7.79
N ARG A 227 7.80 12.32 -7.11
CA ARG A 227 7.64 12.34 -5.65
C ARG A 227 7.24 10.95 -5.13
N HIS A 228 7.63 10.65 -3.90
CA HIS A 228 7.12 9.47 -3.22
C HIS A 228 5.69 9.72 -2.76
N VAL A 229 4.79 8.80 -3.09
CA VAL A 229 3.37 8.93 -2.70
C VAL A 229 3.25 8.51 -1.23
N PRO A 230 2.88 9.42 -0.31
CA PRO A 230 2.74 9.09 1.10
C PRO A 230 1.70 7.99 1.29
N CYS A 231 1.93 7.10 2.25
CA CYS A 231 0.90 6.17 2.66
C CYS A 231 -0.28 6.92 3.27
N ARG A 232 -1.46 6.30 3.30
CA ARG A 232 -2.68 6.98 3.76
C ARG A 232 -2.56 7.56 5.17
N SER A 233 -1.92 6.85 6.09
CA SER A 233 -1.70 7.34 7.47
C SER A 233 -0.77 8.55 7.50
N LEU A 234 0.25 8.58 6.63
CA LEU A 234 1.15 9.73 6.51
C LEU A 234 0.44 10.93 5.85
N ALA A 235 -0.37 10.68 4.81
CA ALA A 235 -1.21 11.69 4.17
C ALA A 235 -2.27 12.26 5.12
N ALA A 236 -2.91 11.44 5.95
CA ALA A 236 -3.85 11.87 6.98
C ALA A 236 -3.21 12.81 8.01
N ARG A 237 -1.93 12.59 8.32
CA ARG A 237 -1.16 13.46 9.21
C ARG A 237 -0.69 14.75 8.52
N TYR A 238 -0.43 14.71 7.23
CA TYR A 238 0.05 15.85 6.42
C TYR A 238 -0.90 16.14 5.24
N PRO A 239 -2.16 16.52 5.50
CA PRO A 239 -3.20 16.58 4.48
C PRO A 239 -2.94 17.63 3.39
N ASP A 240 -2.16 18.67 3.70
CA ASP A 240 -1.88 19.77 2.79
C ASP A 240 -0.68 19.47 1.84
N ASP A 241 -0.05 18.29 1.97
CA ASP A 241 1.10 17.89 1.14
C ASP A 241 0.69 17.07 -0.10
N ASP A 242 -0.58 16.64 -0.15
CA ASP A 242 -1.18 15.69 -1.12
C ASP A 242 -2.01 16.38 -2.24
N ILE A 243 -1.81 17.69 -2.45
CA ILE A 243 -2.74 18.54 -3.23
C ILE A 243 -2.65 18.31 -4.77
N ASP A 244 -1.84 17.39 -5.28
CA ASP A 244 -1.68 17.18 -6.73
C ASP A 244 -2.77 16.30 -7.37
N ALA A 245 -3.76 15.79 -6.61
CA ALA A 245 -4.90 15.09 -7.20
C ALA A 245 -5.87 16.08 -7.87
N PRO A 246 -6.10 16.01 -9.20
CA PRO A 246 -7.06 16.87 -9.87
C PRO A 246 -8.48 16.54 -9.39
N LYS A 247 -9.01 17.34 -8.45
CA LYS A 247 -10.43 17.35 -8.10
C LYS A 247 -11.20 18.16 -9.13
N LYS A 248 -11.54 17.56 -10.27
CA LYS A 248 -12.66 18.05 -11.10
C LYS A 248 -13.95 17.40 -10.59
N PRO A 249 -15.07 18.14 -10.46
CA PRO A 249 -16.35 17.54 -10.10
C PRO A 249 -16.73 16.47 -11.13
N ALA A 250 -17.19 15.31 -10.62
CA ALA A 250 -17.50 14.14 -11.40
C ALA A 250 -18.67 14.41 -12.36
N HIS A 251 -18.35 14.66 -13.63
CA HIS A 251 -19.27 14.30 -14.70
C HIS A 251 -19.23 12.78 -14.78
N ILE A 252 -20.38 12.13 -14.55
CA ILE A 252 -20.50 10.68 -14.75
C ILE A 252 -20.58 10.48 -16.27
N PRO A 253 -19.53 9.93 -16.92
CA PRO A 253 -19.54 9.73 -18.35
C PRO A 253 -20.60 8.69 -18.71
N SER A 254 -21.24 8.83 -19.87
CA SER A 254 -22.08 7.77 -20.40
C SER A 254 -21.23 6.58 -20.87
N ILE A 255 -21.86 5.41 -21.06
CA ILE A 255 -21.17 4.23 -21.60
C ILE A 255 -20.54 4.55 -22.97
N LEU A 256 -21.24 5.34 -23.80
CA LEU A 256 -20.76 5.73 -25.11
C LEU A 256 -19.54 6.66 -25.02
N ASP A 257 -19.50 7.54 -24.03
CA ASP A 257 -18.34 8.41 -23.79
C ASP A 257 -17.13 7.57 -23.37
N LEU A 258 -17.32 6.58 -22.50
CA LEU A 258 -16.26 5.67 -22.08
C LEU A 258 -15.74 4.81 -23.24
N GLN A 259 -16.61 4.30 -24.11
CA GLN A 259 -16.20 3.50 -25.27
C GLN A 259 -15.34 4.30 -26.27
N ASN A 260 -15.61 5.60 -26.39
CA ASN A 260 -14.90 6.50 -27.32
C ASN A 260 -13.76 7.29 -26.66
N ALA A 261 -13.59 7.21 -25.33
CA ALA A 261 -12.58 7.96 -24.61
C ALA A 261 -11.15 7.52 -24.97
N GLU A 262 -10.23 8.46 -24.98
CA GLU A 262 -8.81 8.16 -25.21
C GLU A 262 -8.17 7.52 -23.97
N GLU A 263 -7.04 6.84 -24.18
CA GLU A 263 -6.33 6.13 -23.10
C GLU A 263 -6.07 7.01 -21.85
N PRO A 264 -5.62 8.28 -21.95
CA PRO A 264 -5.42 9.12 -20.77
C PRO A 264 -6.70 9.39 -19.98
N ASP A 265 -7.83 9.55 -20.65
CA ASP A 265 -9.12 9.81 -20.01
C ASP A 265 -9.64 8.56 -19.32
N LEU A 266 -9.49 7.39 -19.96
CA LEU A 266 -9.84 6.10 -19.38
C LEU A 266 -9.04 5.80 -18.11
N VAL A 267 -7.75 6.17 -18.08
CA VAL A 267 -6.90 6.05 -16.88
C VAL A 267 -7.44 6.88 -15.72
N LEU A 268 -7.96 8.09 -15.99
CA LEU A 268 -8.60 8.90 -14.95
C LEU A 268 -9.88 8.24 -14.42
N TYR A 269 -10.67 7.63 -15.30
CA TYR A 269 -11.90 6.93 -14.92
C TYR A 269 -11.68 5.65 -14.11
N LEU A 270 -10.48 5.04 -14.14
CA LEU A 270 -10.13 3.94 -13.23
C LEU A 270 -10.22 4.35 -11.75
N GLN A 271 -10.01 5.64 -11.45
CA GLN A 271 -10.08 6.17 -10.08
C GLN A 271 -11.47 6.70 -9.70
N SER A 272 -12.48 6.48 -10.55
CA SER A 272 -13.86 6.89 -10.25
C SER A 272 -14.39 6.17 -9.02
N ALA A 273 -15.17 6.87 -8.20
CA ALA A 273 -15.88 6.28 -7.07
C ALA A 273 -17.01 5.33 -7.51
N ASP A 274 -17.49 5.47 -8.75
CA ASP A 274 -18.48 4.56 -9.33
C ASP A 274 -17.80 3.30 -9.89
N ALA A 275 -18.10 2.16 -9.27
CA ALA A 275 -17.56 0.86 -9.64
C ALA A 275 -17.89 0.46 -11.08
N THR A 276 -19.04 0.89 -11.61
CA THR A 276 -19.46 0.61 -12.99
C THR A 276 -18.59 1.37 -13.99
N VAL A 277 -18.37 2.66 -13.73
CA VAL A 277 -17.49 3.51 -14.55
C VAL A 277 -16.07 2.97 -14.56
N ALA A 278 -15.52 2.64 -13.38
CA ALA A 278 -14.19 2.07 -13.25
C ALA A 278 -14.07 0.70 -13.95
N HIS A 279 -15.13 -0.13 -13.90
CA HIS A 279 -15.16 -1.41 -14.60
C HIS A 279 -15.19 -1.24 -16.13
N ILE A 280 -16.05 -0.36 -16.65
CA ILE A 280 -16.14 -0.11 -18.10
C ILE A 280 -14.84 0.54 -18.61
N ALA A 281 -14.27 1.51 -17.88
CA ALA A 281 -13.01 2.13 -18.26
C ALA A 281 -11.88 1.08 -18.37
N ARG A 282 -11.84 0.14 -17.42
CA ARG A 282 -10.90 -0.98 -17.43
C ARG A 282 -11.10 -1.89 -18.63
N THR A 283 -12.32 -2.32 -18.93
CA THR A 283 -12.59 -3.24 -20.05
C THR A 283 -12.27 -2.59 -21.40
N VAL A 284 -12.58 -1.30 -21.55
CA VAL A 284 -12.23 -0.54 -22.76
C VAL A 284 -10.71 -0.39 -22.90
N LEU A 285 -9.98 -0.09 -21.81
CA LEU A 285 -8.51 -0.04 -21.83
C LEU A 285 -7.89 -1.38 -22.23
N GLU A 286 -8.36 -2.48 -21.65
CA GLU A 286 -7.88 -3.83 -21.97
C GLU A 286 -8.13 -4.19 -23.43
N ALA A 287 -9.32 -3.84 -23.97
CA ALA A 287 -9.62 -4.03 -25.39
C ALA A 287 -8.68 -3.22 -26.29
N LYS A 288 -8.44 -1.94 -25.96
CA LYS A 288 -7.48 -1.09 -26.69
C LYS A 288 -6.09 -1.70 -26.71
N TRP A 289 -5.55 -2.07 -25.54
CA TRP A 289 -4.21 -2.67 -25.45
C TRP A 289 -4.09 -4.02 -26.19
N MET A 290 -5.18 -4.81 -26.25
CA MET A 290 -5.23 -6.02 -27.07
C MET A 290 -5.12 -5.74 -28.57
N ASP A 291 -5.63 -4.60 -29.03
CA ASP A 291 -5.65 -4.21 -30.44
C ASP A 291 -4.49 -3.26 -30.84
N ASP A 292 -3.67 -2.79 -29.88
CA ASP A 292 -2.58 -1.81 -30.08
C ASP A 292 -1.57 -2.20 -31.17
N ALA A 293 -1.34 -3.50 -31.40
CA ALA A 293 -0.39 -4.00 -32.41
C ALA A 293 -1.03 -4.42 -33.74
N GLY A 294 -2.35 -4.22 -33.90
CA GLY A 294 -3.11 -4.57 -35.09
C GLY A 294 -3.61 -6.02 -35.12
N PRO A 295 -4.49 -6.34 -36.10
CA PRO A 295 -5.23 -7.60 -36.12
C PRO A 295 -4.36 -8.82 -36.41
N THR A 296 -3.24 -8.67 -37.13
CA THR A 296 -2.31 -9.77 -37.41
C THR A 296 -1.57 -10.18 -36.15
N ALA A 297 -0.99 -9.22 -35.42
CA ALA A 297 -0.29 -9.46 -34.16
C ALA A 297 -1.22 -10.07 -33.10
N ARG A 298 -2.48 -9.60 -33.06
CA ARG A 298 -3.52 -10.18 -32.20
C ARG A 298 -3.80 -11.64 -32.54
N ARG A 299 -4.03 -11.97 -33.81
CA ARG A 299 -4.24 -13.38 -34.23
C ARG A 299 -3.04 -14.27 -33.91
N ASP A 300 -1.82 -13.78 -34.15
CA ASP A 300 -0.60 -14.53 -33.85
C ASP A 300 -0.44 -14.78 -32.34
N LEU A 301 -0.81 -13.80 -31.51
CA LEU A 301 -0.85 -13.95 -30.05
C LEU A 301 -1.92 -14.93 -29.60
N GLU A 302 -3.14 -14.84 -30.13
CA GLU A 302 -4.25 -15.76 -29.83
C GLU A 302 -3.87 -17.20 -30.17
N ALA A 303 -3.28 -17.43 -31.35
CA ALA A 303 -2.77 -18.75 -31.75
C ALA A 303 -1.64 -19.25 -30.83
N ALA A 304 -0.75 -18.36 -30.38
CA ALA A 304 0.29 -18.71 -29.42
C ALA A 304 -0.28 -19.12 -28.05
N MET A 305 -1.32 -18.42 -27.59
CA MET A 305 -2.02 -18.72 -26.34
C MET A 305 -2.76 -20.07 -26.41
N GLU A 306 -3.38 -20.39 -27.54
CA GLU A 306 -4.05 -21.68 -27.74
C GLU A 306 -3.06 -22.86 -27.70
N VAL A 307 -1.90 -22.71 -28.35
CA VAL A 307 -0.83 -23.72 -28.29
C VAL A 307 -0.30 -23.88 -26.85
N TYR A 308 -0.21 -22.78 -26.10
CA TYR A 308 0.18 -22.83 -24.69
C TYR A 308 -0.87 -23.57 -23.83
N ALA A 309 -2.16 -23.28 -24.03
CA ALA A 309 -3.27 -23.87 -23.29
C ALA A 309 -3.49 -25.36 -23.58
N THR A 310 -3.23 -25.81 -24.82
CA THR A 310 -3.34 -27.22 -25.26
C THR A 310 -2.20 -28.12 -24.73
N GLY A 311 -1.30 -27.57 -23.90
CA GLY A 311 -0.28 -28.32 -23.17
C GLY A 311 1.12 -28.21 -23.76
N ASN A 312 1.29 -27.72 -24.99
CA ASN A 312 2.60 -27.45 -25.56
C ASN A 312 3.13 -26.07 -25.14
N LYS A 313 3.40 -25.94 -23.83
CA LYS A 313 3.83 -24.69 -23.19
C LYS A 313 5.10 -24.11 -23.82
N ALA A 314 6.05 -24.96 -24.20
CA ALA A 314 7.33 -24.52 -24.77
C ALA A 314 7.15 -23.86 -26.14
N GLU A 315 6.31 -24.43 -27.00
CA GLU A 315 6.03 -23.85 -28.33
C GLU A 315 5.19 -22.57 -28.21
N GLY A 316 4.18 -22.55 -27.33
CA GLY A 316 3.38 -21.35 -27.06
C GLY A 316 4.26 -20.17 -26.64
N GLN A 317 5.21 -20.39 -25.72
CA GLN A 317 6.18 -19.36 -25.31
C GLN A 317 7.11 -18.93 -26.44
N ARG A 318 7.56 -19.84 -27.31
CA ARG A 318 8.39 -19.49 -28.48
C ARG A 318 7.62 -18.57 -29.43
N ARG A 319 6.35 -18.88 -29.70
CA ARG A 319 5.48 -18.05 -30.54
C ARG A 319 5.21 -16.69 -29.92
N MET A 320 4.93 -16.61 -28.61
CA MET A 320 4.81 -15.33 -27.89
C MET A 320 6.10 -14.48 -28.02
N LYS A 321 7.28 -15.08 -27.88
CA LYS A 321 8.57 -14.38 -28.08
C LYS A 321 8.74 -13.87 -29.51
N ALA A 322 8.27 -14.61 -30.51
CA ALA A 322 8.29 -14.17 -31.90
C ALA A 322 7.40 -12.93 -32.12
N VAL A 323 6.19 -12.93 -31.54
CA VAL A 323 5.28 -11.77 -31.58
C VAL A 323 5.94 -10.55 -30.91
N ILE A 324 6.55 -10.71 -29.74
CA ILE A 324 7.28 -9.61 -29.06
C ILE A 324 8.45 -9.09 -29.90
N LYS A 325 9.15 -9.96 -30.63
CA LYS A 325 10.26 -9.55 -31.50
C LYS A 325 9.78 -8.70 -32.67
N MET A 326 8.63 -9.02 -33.25
CA MET A 326 8.01 -8.24 -34.33
C MET A 326 7.38 -6.95 -33.82
N HIS A 327 6.78 -6.99 -32.63
CA HIS A 327 6.11 -5.85 -32.00
C HIS A 327 6.61 -5.63 -30.56
N PRO A 328 7.79 -5.00 -30.37
CA PRO A 328 8.37 -4.80 -29.03
C PRO A 328 7.52 -3.98 -28.06
N GLY A 329 6.62 -3.14 -28.58
CA GLY A 329 5.68 -2.35 -27.79
C GLY A 329 4.35 -3.07 -27.50
N TYR A 330 4.15 -4.30 -27.98
CA TYR A 330 2.87 -4.99 -27.81
C TYR A 330 2.73 -5.58 -26.40
N VAL A 331 2.08 -4.82 -25.54
CA VAL A 331 1.97 -5.07 -24.10
C VAL A 331 1.32 -6.41 -23.81
N SER A 332 0.24 -6.76 -24.51
CA SER A 332 -0.47 -8.03 -24.31
C SER A 332 0.41 -9.26 -24.57
N ALA A 333 1.29 -9.22 -25.58
CA ALA A 333 2.21 -10.33 -25.83
C ALA A 333 3.28 -10.47 -24.74
N VAL A 334 3.82 -9.34 -24.25
CA VAL A 334 4.77 -9.32 -23.13
C VAL A 334 4.10 -9.84 -21.85
N GLU A 335 2.85 -9.42 -21.61
CA GLU A 335 2.06 -9.87 -20.47
C GLU A 335 1.83 -11.39 -20.49
N MET A 336 1.40 -11.95 -21.61
CA MET A 336 1.16 -13.40 -21.72
C MET A 336 2.44 -14.21 -21.50
N LEU A 337 3.59 -13.73 -21.99
CA LEU A 337 4.87 -14.37 -21.71
C LEU A 337 5.25 -14.26 -20.21
N ALA A 338 4.93 -13.14 -19.55
CA ALA A 338 5.18 -12.94 -18.13
C ALA A 338 4.34 -13.90 -17.26
N ILE A 339 3.08 -14.11 -17.62
CA ILE A 339 2.18 -15.10 -16.99
C ILE A 339 2.73 -16.50 -17.19
N ALA A 340 3.12 -16.84 -18.42
CA ALA A 340 3.68 -18.14 -18.74
C ALA A 340 4.99 -18.42 -17.96
N ALA A 341 5.81 -17.39 -17.72
CA ALA A 341 6.99 -17.51 -16.86
C ALA A 341 6.62 -17.77 -15.39
N LEU A 342 5.59 -17.09 -14.87
CA LEU A 342 5.10 -17.27 -13.50
C LEU A 342 4.53 -18.68 -13.26
N ASP A 343 3.77 -19.19 -14.23
CA ASP A 343 3.20 -20.55 -14.22
C ASP A 343 4.28 -21.64 -14.21
N ASN A 344 5.41 -21.38 -14.88
CA ASN A 344 6.56 -22.28 -14.89
C ASN A 344 7.45 -22.13 -13.64
N GLY A 345 7.07 -21.29 -12.69
CA GLY A 345 7.84 -21.04 -11.47
C GLY A 345 9.04 -20.12 -11.63
N ASN A 346 9.26 -19.55 -12.82
CA ASN A 346 10.35 -18.61 -13.09
C ASN A 346 9.94 -17.19 -12.70
N ALA A 347 9.98 -16.90 -11.40
CA ALA A 347 9.53 -15.62 -10.85
C ALA A 347 10.47 -14.46 -11.23
N GLU A 348 11.76 -14.69 -11.42
CA GLU A 348 12.73 -13.69 -11.89
C GLU A 348 12.40 -13.19 -13.29
N GLN A 349 12.22 -14.10 -14.25
CA GLN A 349 11.84 -13.72 -15.60
C GLN A 349 10.46 -13.06 -15.64
N SER A 350 9.52 -13.55 -14.83
CA SER A 350 8.19 -12.95 -14.72
C SER A 350 8.25 -11.52 -14.19
N LEU A 351 9.10 -11.26 -13.19
CA LEU A 351 9.33 -9.92 -12.65
C LEU A 351 9.83 -8.96 -13.74
N GLU A 352 10.85 -9.34 -14.51
CA GLU A 352 11.41 -8.51 -15.58
C GLU A 352 10.38 -8.18 -16.67
N LEU A 353 9.59 -9.18 -17.08
CA LEU A 353 8.57 -8.99 -18.11
C LEU A 353 7.41 -8.11 -17.61
N PHE A 354 6.96 -8.28 -16.37
CA PHE A 354 5.92 -7.43 -15.79
C PHE A 354 6.43 -6.01 -15.50
N GLN A 355 7.71 -5.81 -15.17
CA GLN A 355 8.31 -4.47 -15.11
C GLN A 355 8.19 -3.78 -16.46
N ARG A 356 8.53 -4.46 -17.55
CA ARG A 356 8.36 -3.92 -18.92
C ARG A 356 6.91 -3.59 -19.26
N VAL A 357 5.94 -4.41 -18.83
CA VAL A 357 4.50 -4.11 -19.00
C VAL A 357 4.14 -2.79 -18.32
N VAL A 358 4.56 -2.60 -17.07
CA VAL A 358 4.26 -1.39 -16.29
C VAL A 358 5.04 -0.17 -16.78
N GLU A 359 6.24 -0.34 -17.34
CA GLU A 359 6.99 0.74 -18.00
C GLU A 359 6.29 1.24 -19.26
N LEU A 360 5.75 0.33 -20.07
CA LEU A 360 4.99 0.69 -21.27
C LEU A 360 3.61 1.28 -20.90
N LYS A 361 2.93 0.69 -19.92
CA LYS A 361 1.57 1.05 -19.49
C LYS A 361 1.51 1.13 -17.96
N PRO A 362 1.77 2.30 -17.36
CA PRO A 362 1.90 2.46 -15.90
C PRO A 362 0.67 2.12 -15.06
N PHE A 363 -0.51 2.03 -15.69
CA PHE A 363 -1.80 1.76 -15.05
C PHE A 363 -2.37 0.39 -15.44
N HIS A 364 -1.57 -0.49 -16.05
CA HIS A 364 -1.98 -1.82 -16.45
C HIS A 364 -2.24 -2.72 -15.24
N LEU A 365 -3.50 -2.94 -14.88
CA LEU A 365 -3.88 -3.64 -13.65
C LEU A 365 -3.30 -5.06 -13.56
N ARG A 366 -3.39 -5.84 -14.65
CA ARG A 366 -2.81 -7.20 -14.69
C ARG A 366 -1.28 -7.18 -14.60
N GLY A 367 -0.63 -6.16 -15.17
CA GLY A 367 0.81 -5.96 -15.09
C GLY A 367 1.26 -5.64 -13.67
N LEU A 368 0.56 -4.72 -13.00
CA LEU A 368 0.78 -4.39 -11.59
C LEU A 368 0.55 -5.60 -10.68
N SER A 369 -0.50 -6.39 -10.95
CA SER A 369 -0.82 -7.63 -10.23
C SER A 369 0.27 -8.70 -10.38
N GLY A 370 0.72 -8.91 -11.62
CA GLY A 370 1.81 -9.83 -11.95
C GLY A 370 3.15 -9.40 -11.35
N LEU A 371 3.46 -8.10 -11.42
CA LEU A 371 4.65 -7.51 -10.83
C LEU A 371 4.66 -7.68 -9.31
N ALA A 372 3.55 -7.34 -8.65
CA ALA A 372 3.37 -7.50 -7.21
C ALA A 372 3.54 -8.97 -6.77
N THR A 373 2.91 -9.90 -7.50
CA THR A 373 2.97 -11.33 -7.19
C THR A 373 4.38 -11.90 -7.39
N SER A 374 5.03 -11.56 -8.50
CA SER A 374 6.39 -12.02 -8.82
C SER A 374 7.40 -11.49 -7.80
N ALA A 375 7.32 -10.20 -7.48
CA ALA A 375 8.15 -9.58 -6.45
C ALA A 375 7.94 -10.21 -5.07
N ALA A 376 6.69 -10.51 -4.69
CA ALA A 376 6.36 -11.17 -3.43
C ALA A 376 6.81 -12.64 -3.36
N LYS A 377 6.95 -13.34 -4.49
CA LYS A 377 7.58 -14.67 -4.54
C LYS A 377 9.09 -14.57 -4.32
N LEU A 378 9.71 -13.55 -4.87
CA LEU A 378 11.15 -13.27 -4.75
C LEU A 378 11.56 -12.55 -3.46
N LYS A 379 10.59 -12.27 -2.57
CA LYS A 379 10.80 -11.46 -1.34
C LYS A 379 11.37 -10.06 -1.62
N ARG A 380 11.14 -9.51 -2.82
CA ARG A 380 11.44 -8.12 -3.17
C ARG A 380 10.30 -7.24 -2.67
N TRP A 381 10.25 -7.03 -1.36
CA TRP A 381 9.12 -6.41 -0.66
C TRP A 381 8.87 -4.96 -1.10
N ASP A 382 9.93 -4.22 -1.44
CA ASP A 382 9.90 -2.86 -1.97
C ASP A 382 9.05 -2.76 -3.26
N VAL A 383 9.37 -3.59 -4.25
CA VAL A 383 8.66 -3.65 -5.52
C VAL A 383 7.26 -4.24 -5.35
N ALA A 384 7.13 -5.27 -4.50
CA ALA A 384 5.84 -5.91 -4.21
C ALA A 384 4.84 -4.92 -3.64
N HIS A 385 5.24 -4.15 -2.63
CA HIS A 385 4.41 -3.13 -2.01
C HIS A 385 4.03 -2.02 -2.98
N ALA A 386 5.01 -1.42 -3.66
CA ALA A 386 4.75 -0.29 -4.55
C ALA A 386 3.76 -0.66 -5.67
N SER A 387 3.91 -1.87 -6.22
CA SER A 387 3.03 -2.37 -7.29
C SER A 387 1.65 -2.75 -6.76
N ALA A 388 1.57 -3.40 -5.59
CA ALA A 388 0.31 -3.81 -4.96
C ALA A 388 -0.49 -2.60 -4.43
N ALA A 389 0.19 -1.60 -3.86
CA ALA A 389 -0.44 -0.38 -3.36
C ALA A 389 -0.96 0.48 -4.53
N LYS A 390 -0.19 0.61 -5.61
CA LYS A 390 -0.69 1.25 -6.84
C LYS A 390 -1.89 0.51 -7.41
N LEU A 391 -1.84 -0.82 -7.47
CA LEU A 391 -2.98 -1.64 -7.88
C LEU A 391 -4.20 -1.43 -6.97
N PHE A 392 -4.01 -1.33 -5.66
CA PHE A 392 -5.08 -1.10 -4.69
C PHE A 392 -5.74 0.27 -4.86
N ARG A 393 -4.96 1.32 -5.18
CA ARG A 393 -5.52 2.65 -5.50
C ARG A 393 -6.42 2.64 -6.74
N LEU A 394 -6.05 1.86 -7.76
CA LEU A 394 -6.79 1.75 -9.02
C LEU A 394 -7.95 0.74 -8.93
N ASP A 395 -7.80 -0.29 -8.10
CA ASP A 395 -8.81 -1.30 -7.85
C ASP A 395 -8.81 -1.74 -6.38
N PRO A 396 -9.57 -1.03 -5.52
CA PRO A 396 -9.69 -1.38 -4.11
C PRO A 396 -10.31 -2.76 -3.87
N THR A 397 -10.96 -3.35 -4.88
CA THR A 397 -11.58 -4.68 -4.75
C THR A 397 -10.59 -5.82 -4.98
N SER A 398 -9.44 -5.55 -5.61
CA SER A 398 -8.43 -6.55 -5.99
C SER A 398 -7.95 -7.40 -4.81
N SER A 399 -8.29 -8.70 -4.85
CA SER A 399 -7.86 -9.68 -3.85
C SER A 399 -6.35 -9.92 -3.89
N ILE A 400 -5.73 -9.78 -5.05
CA ILE A 400 -4.28 -9.97 -5.23
C ILE A 400 -3.52 -8.84 -4.54
N ALA A 401 -3.93 -7.59 -4.76
CA ALA A 401 -3.33 -6.43 -4.09
C ALA A 401 -3.39 -6.60 -2.57
N LYS A 402 -4.57 -6.92 -2.03
CA LYS A 402 -4.80 -7.17 -0.60
C LYS A 402 -3.90 -8.27 -0.04
N ARG A 403 -3.82 -9.41 -0.73
CA ARG A 403 -2.98 -10.55 -0.31
C ARG A 403 -1.49 -10.23 -0.34
N VAL A 404 -1.02 -9.51 -1.35
CA VAL A 404 0.41 -9.12 -1.44
C VAL A 404 0.76 -8.09 -0.37
N LEU A 405 -0.07 -7.07 -0.17
CA LEU A 405 0.13 -6.08 0.89
C LEU A 405 0.14 -6.73 2.27
N ALA A 406 -0.77 -7.66 2.55
CA ALA A 406 -0.74 -8.45 3.79
C ALA A 406 0.60 -9.16 4.01
N LYS A 407 1.08 -9.85 2.97
CA LYS A 407 2.35 -10.59 3.04
C LYS A 407 3.55 -9.65 3.21
N VAL A 408 3.50 -8.45 2.63
CA VAL A 408 4.52 -7.42 2.83
C VAL A 408 4.47 -6.92 4.27
N ASP A 409 3.29 -6.61 4.80
CA ASP A 409 3.13 -6.10 6.18
C ASP A 409 3.60 -7.14 7.21
N ASP A 410 3.27 -8.42 7.01
CA ASP A 410 3.81 -9.52 7.81
C ASP A 410 5.35 -9.55 7.76
N ALA A 411 5.93 -9.37 6.56
CA ALA A 411 7.38 -9.34 6.40
C ALA A 411 8.01 -8.11 7.08
N ILE A 412 7.38 -6.93 7.01
CA ILE A 412 7.83 -5.72 7.69
C ILE A 412 7.81 -5.92 9.21
N TYR A 413 6.78 -6.59 9.74
CA TYR A 413 6.69 -6.90 11.16
C TYR A 413 7.86 -7.74 11.66
N TYR A 414 8.32 -8.75 10.91
CA TYR A 414 9.50 -9.54 11.30
C TYR A 414 10.83 -8.80 11.13
N LEU A 415 10.84 -7.63 10.50
CA LEU A 415 12.02 -6.78 10.33
C LEU A 415 12.17 -5.72 11.43
N LEU A 416 11.12 -5.48 12.22
CA LEU A 416 11.08 -4.59 13.40
C LEU A 416 11.35 -5.37 14.70
#